data_AF-A0A8C6BMK0-F1
#
_entry.id   AF-A0A8C6BMK0-F1
#
_cell.length_a   1.000
_cell.length_b   1.000
_cell.length_c   1.000
_cell.angle_alpha   90.00
_cell.angle_beta   90.00
_cell.angle_gamma   90.00
#
_symmetry.space_group_name_H-M   'P 1'
#
loop_
_entity.id
_entity.type
_entity.pdbx_description
1 polymer ?
#
loop_
_entity_poly.entity_id
_entity_poly.type
_entity_poly.pdbx_seq_one_letter_code
_entity_poly.pdbx_strand_id
1 'polypeptide(L)'
;MFPRGRLLNKNEKHEEKLVMLTNQSEDSERCESMELDNKICDLIERNVSPDPRGVTPGPMPSHRSPCSVKTPEKPASVAHFLQCTTRMSGTESSTEHAEWTQSSRRKNLTNFLEQKIRCLEKQRKELLEVNQQWDQQFRSMKKLYERKVTELKTKLDAAESFLGTLEKELQHSQRESDQQQREEKEKESLNEELHELKRENKLLKEKIALASQKKQHFECEIKRLNKALQDALKMECSSSPEDCLRKSEMECSHEEMRTEMEVLKQQVQIYEEDFKKERSDRERLNQEKEELQQINQTSQTQLNRLNSQIKACQMEKEKLERQLKQMYFLTSNYGWNFHLRDPCLPTGPGAVQDLQKYPVSPQK
;
A
#
# COMPACT_ATOMS: atom_id res chain seq x y z
N MET A 1 25.78 -41.82 51.18
CA MET A 1 25.24 -41.10 52.35
C MET A 1 25.67 -39.64 52.25
N PHE A 2 24.75 -38.75 51.87
CA PHE A 2 24.91 -37.29 52.04
C PHE A 2 24.72 -36.94 53.53
N PRO A 3 25.07 -35.72 54.00
CA PRO A 3 24.11 -34.63 53.85
C PRO A 3 24.69 -33.22 53.61
N ARG A 4 23.96 -32.46 52.77
CA ARG A 4 23.43 -31.09 52.96
C ARG A 4 24.46 -29.94 53.12
N GLY A 5 24.37 -28.81 52.41
CA GLY A 5 23.22 -28.13 51.82
C GLY A 5 22.83 -26.89 52.65
N ARG A 6 23.04 -25.68 52.09
CA ARG A 6 22.34 -24.39 52.34
C ARG A 6 22.93 -23.37 51.35
N LEU A 7 22.29 -22.82 50.30
CA LEU A 7 21.01 -22.10 50.11
C LEU A 7 20.81 -20.86 50.98
N LEU A 8 20.84 -19.68 50.34
CA LEU A 8 20.08 -18.41 50.55
C LEU A 8 20.99 -17.23 50.09
N ASN A 9 20.83 -16.67 48.89
CA ASN A 9 19.76 -15.78 48.38
C ASN A 9 19.60 -14.47 49.19
N LYS A 10 19.84 -13.32 48.52
CA LYS A 10 19.15 -12.01 48.57
C LYS A 10 19.89 -11.07 47.61
N ASN A 11 19.42 -10.88 46.37
CA ASN A 11 18.41 -9.90 45.95
C ASN A 11 18.86 -8.44 46.15
N GLU A 12 19.29 -7.80 45.06
CA GLU A 12 19.07 -6.36 44.88
C GLU A 12 18.47 -6.12 43.49
N LYS A 13 17.25 -5.60 43.54
CA LYS A 13 16.35 -5.34 42.41
C LYS A 13 16.75 -4.04 41.73
N HIS A 14 16.81 -4.04 40.40
CA HIS A 14 16.42 -2.86 39.63
C HIS A 14 15.16 -3.20 38.83
N GLU A 15 14.03 -2.71 39.33
CA GLU A 15 12.77 -2.60 38.61
C GLU A 15 12.88 -1.42 37.64
N GLU A 16 13.03 -1.69 36.35
CA GLU A 16 12.73 -0.73 35.31
C GLU A 16 11.39 -1.13 34.66
N LYS A 17 10.38 -0.29 34.91
CA LYS A 17 9.00 -0.43 34.47
C LYS A 17 8.91 -0.46 32.94
N LEU A 18 8.71 -1.64 32.36
CA LEU A 18 8.20 -1.78 31.01
C LEU A 18 6.68 -1.51 31.03
N VAL A 19 6.30 -0.24 30.80
CA VAL A 19 4.89 0.12 30.63
C VAL A 19 4.45 -0.33 29.24
N MET A 20 3.65 -1.39 29.23
CA MET A 20 2.88 -1.85 28.08
C MET A 20 1.84 -0.78 27.73
N LEU A 21 2.09 -0.01 26.67
CA LEU A 21 1.05 0.76 26.00
C LEU A 21 0.49 -0.09 24.86
N THR A 22 -0.60 -0.79 25.18
CA THR A 22 -1.60 -1.23 24.22
C THR A 22 -2.10 -0.02 23.43
N ASN A 23 -1.78 0.02 22.14
CA ASN A 23 -2.59 0.72 21.15
C ASN A 23 -2.89 -0.26 20.02
N GLN A 24 -4.12 -0.74 20.01
CA GLN A 24 -4.76 -1.23 18.80
C GLN A 24 -5.01 -0.03 17.90
N SER A 25 -4.58 -0.10 16.65
CA SER A 25 -5.17 0.59 15.50
C SER A 25 -4.59 -0.08 14.27
N GLU A 26 -5.46 -0.79 13.59
CA GLU A 26 -5.31 -1.27 12.22
C GLU A 26 -4.97 -0.08 11.30
N ASP A 27 -4.04 -0.30 10.37
CA ASP A 27 -4.11 0.13 8.97
C ASP A 27 -2.86 -0.38 8.27
N SER A 28 -3.01 -1.61 7.79
CA SER A 28 -2.10 -2.28 6.88
C SER A 28 -2.40 -1.80 5.47
N GLU A 29 -1.58 -0.90 4.92
CA GLU A 29 -1.48 -0.71 3.46
C GLU A 29 -0.11 -0.08 3.15
N ARG A 30 0.89 -0.94 2.97
CA ARG A 30 2.22 -0.55 2.48
C ARG A 30 2.36 -1.12 1.07
N CYS A 31 2.21 -0.29 0.05
CA CYS A 31 2.43 -0.70 -1.34
C CYS A 31 3.88 -1.19 -1.52
N GLU A 32 4.03 -2.46 -1.88
CA GLU A 32 5.29 -2.97 -2.44
C GLU A 32 5.49 -2.34 -3.82
N SER A 33 6.67 -1.76 -4.05
CA SER A 33 7.02 -1.22 -5.36
C SER A 33 7.29 -2.39 -6.30
N MET A 34 6.29 -2.76 -7.09
CA MET A 34 6.41 -3.80 -8.11
C MET A 34 7.20 -3.23 -9.29
N GLU A 35 8.35 -3.83 -9.57
CA GLU A 35 9.18 -3.46 -10.72
C GLU A 35 8.35 -3.68 -12.00
N LEU A 36 8.24 -2.65 -12.84
CA LEU A 36 7.44 -2.72 -14.06
C LEU A 36 8.01 -3.80 -14.98
N ASP A 37 7.13 -4.68 -15.51
CA ASP A 37 7.51 -5.71 -16.47
C ASP A 37 8.33 -5.10 -17.61
N ASN A 38 9.48 -5.69 -17.94
CA ASN A 38 10.41 -5.19 -18.95
C ASN A 38 9.70 -4.95 -20.30
N LYS A 39 8.62 -5.69 -20.58
CA LYS A 39 7.78 -5.49 -21.77
C LYS A 39 7.05 -4.15 -21.79
N ILE A 40 6.68 -3.61 -20.63
CA ILE A 40 6.02 -2.29 -20.49
C ILE A 40 7.05 -1.18 -20.68
N CYS A 41 8.24 -1.34 -20.12
CA CYS A 41 9.36 -0.42 -20.35
C CYS A 41 9.73 -0.37 -21.85
N ASP A 42 9.82 -1.52 -22.51
CA ASP A 42 10.07 -1.62 -23.95
C ASP A 42 8.97 -0.95 -24.78
N LEU A 43 7.71 -1.02 -24.33
CA LEU A 43 6.57 -0.39 -25.02
C LEU A 43 6.60 1.13 -24.88
N ILE A 44 6.98 1.64 -23.71
CA ILE A 44 7.11 3.08 -23.44
C ILE A 44 8.30 3.64 -24.23
N GLU A 45 9.44 2.95 -24.22
CA GLU A 45 10.63 3.37 -24.97
C GLU A 45 10.39 3.39 -26.49
N ARG A 46 9.62 2.41 -27.00
CA ARG A 46 9.22 2.36 -28.42
C ARG A 46 8.20 3.44 -28.81
N ASN A 47 7.43 3.98 -27.86
CA ASN A 47 6.54 5.13 -28.08
C ASN A 47 7.24 6.49 -27.89
N VAL A 48 8.41 6.52 -27.25
CA VAL A 48 9.17 7.75 -26.97
C VAL A 48 10.25 8.01 -28.03
N SER A 49 10.60 7.04 -28.88
CA SER A 49 11.54 7.27 -29.97
C SER A 49 10.90 8.00 -31.16
N PRO A 50 11.36 9.21 -31.53
CA PRO A 50 10.94 9.87 -32.74
C PRO A 50 11.86 9.46 -33.88
N ASP A 51 11.39 8.67 -34.84
CA ASP A 51 12.10 8.54 -36.12
C ASP A 51 11.26 9.08 -37.29
N PRO A 52 11.89 9.79 -38.25
CA PRO A 52 11.26 10.75 -39.13
C PRO A 52 10.87 10.14 -40.49
N ARG A 53 9.98 10.87 -41.18
CA ARG A 53 9.44 10.65 -42.53
C ARG A 53 8.26 9.66 -42.53
N GLY A 54 7.04 10.02 -42.92
CA GLY A 54 6.60 11.02 -43.88
C GLY A 54 5.95 10.31 -45.05
N VAL A 55 4.67 9.92 -44.94
CA VAL A 55 3.80 9.52 -46.07
C VAL A 55 2.34 9.85 -45.75
N THR A 56 1.75 10.69 -46.60
CA THR A 56 0.34 11.11 -46.66
C THR A 56 -0.59 9.93 -47.03
N PRO A 57 -1.86 9.95 -46.62
CA PRO A 57 -2.92 10.10 -47.64
C PRO A 57 -4.01 11.10 -47.24
N GLY A 58 -4.49 11.86 -48.25
CA GLY A 58 -5.59 12.82 -48.14
C GLY A 58 -6.98 12.17 -48.23
N PRO A 59 -7.98 12.88 -48.78
CA PRO A 59 -8.89 13.72 -47.99
C PRO A 59 -10.36 13.26 -48.07
N MET A 60 -11.24 13.93 -47.28
CA MET A 60 -12.70 14.20 -47.46
C MET A 60 -13.57 13.82 -46.24
N PRO A 61 -14.77 14.43 -46.04
CA PRO A 61 -15.27 15.72 -46.49
C PRO A 61 -15.84 16.61 -45.36
N SER A 62 -15.70 17.92 -45.59
CA SER A 62 -16.30 19.02 -44.86
C SER A 62 -17.82 19.04 -45.01
N HIS A 63 -18.53 19.28 -43.90
CA HIS A 63 -19.88 19.86 -43.93
C HIS A 63 -19.97 20.98 -42.90
N ARG A 64 -19.63 22.20 -43.32
CA ARG A 64 -20.05 23.44 -42.64
C ARG A 64 -20.43 24.47 -43.69
N SER A 65 -21.70 24.86 -43.66
CA SER A 65 -22.18 26.09 -44.30
C SER A 65 -22.05 27.28 -43.33
N PRO A 66 -22.05 28.52 -43.84
CA PRO A 66 -21.30 29.62 -43.26
C PRO A 66 -22.19 30.70 -42.64
N CYS A 67 -21.62 31.55 -41.79
CA CYS A 67 -21.93 32.98 -41.79
C CYS A 67 -20.89 33.74 -40.93
N SER A 68 -20.03 34.49 -41.62
CA SER A 68 -19.19 35.54 -41.05
C SER A 68 -19.96 36.85 -41.05
N VAL A 69 -19.98 37.58 -39.93
CA VAL A 69 -20.14 39.04 -39.96
C VAL A 69 -19.14 39.66 -39.00
N LYS A 70 -18.29 40.52 -39.59
CA LYS A 70 -17.33 41.41 -38.95
C LYS A 70 -18.09 42.53 -38.22
N THR A 71 -17.72 42.81 -36.97
CA THR A 71 -17.74 44.16 -36.39
C THR A 71 -16.68 45.01 -37.11
N PRO A 72 -16.85 46.34 -37.31
CA PRO A 72 -16.94 47.29 -36.18
C PRO A 72 -17.72 48.59 -36.46
N GLU A 73 -18.35 49.21 -35.44
CA GLU A 73 -18.55 50.68 -35.40
C GLU A 73 -19.31 51.12 -34.12
N LYS A 74 -18.64 51.80 -33.18
CA LYS A 74 -18.75 53.27 -32.98
C LYS A 74 -18.18 53.75 -31.63
N PRO A 75 -17.50 54.91 -31.61
CA PRO A 75 -17.12 55.62 -30.41
C PRO A 75 -18.24 56.52 -29.87
N ALA A 76 -17.98 57.03 -28.67
CA ALA A 76 -18.79 57.88 -27.82
C ALA A 76 -19.00 59.33 -28.33
N SER A 77 -19.84 60.05 -27.57
CA SER A 77 -19.93 61.50 -27.41
C SER A 77 -20.63 62.26 -28.53
N VAL A 78 -21.87 62.75 -28.38
CA VAL A 78 -22.33 63.85 -27.50
C VAL A 78 -21.54 65.15 -27.72
N ALA A 79 -22.08 65.98 -28.61
CA ALA A 79 -22.10 67.46 -28.67
C ALA A 79 -22.83 67.80 -30.00
N HIS A 80 -23.84 68.65 -30.11
CA HIS A 80 -23.92 70.09 -29.80
C HIS A 80 -25.40 70.49 -29.66
N PHE A 81 -25.79 71.21 -28.62
CA PHE A 81 -25.95 72.67 -28.61
C PHE A 81 -26.96 73.20 -29.66
N LEU A 82 -28.21 73.36 -29.24
CA LEU A 82 -29.09 74.41 -29.75
C LEU A 82 -29.49 75.29 -28.56
N GLN A 83 -28.87 76.46 -28.49
CA GLN A 83 -29.33 77.58 -27.69
C GLN A 83 -30.61 78.14 -28.33
N CYS A 84 -31.65 78.33 -27.52
CA CYS A 84 -32.66 79.35 -27.78
C CYS A 84 -32.69 80.29 -26.57
N THR A 85 -31.98 81.39 -26.72
CA THR A 85 -32.09 82.63 -25.95
C THR A 85 -33.52 83.16 -26.07
N THR A 86 -34.29 83.13 -24.97
CA THR A 86 -35.58 83.81 -24.89
C THR A 86 -35.35 85.18 -24.26
N ARG A 87 -35.40 86.23 -25.09
CA ARG A 87 -35.42 87.63 -24.66
C ARG A 87 -36.85 88.15 -24.74
N MET A 88 -37.25 88.81 -23.68
CA MET A 88 -38.53 89.47 -23.44
C MET A 88 -38.86 90.53 -24.49
N SER A 89 -40.13 90.57 -24.91
CA SER A 89 -40.86 91.81 -25.22
C SER A 89 -42.35 91.49 -25.27
N GLY A 90 -43.12 92.09 -24.36
CA GLY A 90 -44.58 92.08 -24.43
C GLY A 90 -45.07 93.01 -25.52
N THR A 91 -46.14 92.62 -26.21
CA THR A 91 -47.17 93.54 -26.71
C THR A 91 -48.43 92.72 -26.87
N GLU A 92 -49.51 93.28 -26.34
CA GLU A 92 -50.84 92.74 -26.23
C GLU A 92 -51.50 92.66 -27.62
N SER A 93 -52.07 91.51 -27.97
CA SER A 93 -53.38 91.38 -28.65
C SER A 93 -53.66 89.92 -29.05
N SER A 94 -54.95 89.56 -28.98
CA SER A 94 -55.59 88.40 -29.63
C SER A 94 -55.36 87.01 -29.01
N THR A 95 -56.17 86.72 -28.00
CA THR A 95 -56.11 85.56 -27.10
C THR A 95 -56.67 84.25 -27.66
N GLU A 96 -57.07 84.16 -28.93
CA GLU A 96 -57.73 82.95 -29.47
C GLU A 96 -56.86 82.15 -30.46
N HIS A 97 -55.87 82.77 -31.12
CA HIS A 97 -54.98 82.10 -32.08
C HIS A 97 -53.70 81.49 -31.47
N ALA A 98 -53.29 81.96 -30.29
CA ALA A 98 -52.12 81.47 -29.56
C ALA A 98 -52.39 80.12 -28.84
N GLU A 99 -53.63 79.87 -28.41
CA GLU A 99 -54.03 78.60 -27.81
C GLU A 99 -54.00 77.46 -28.84
N TRP A 100 -54.39 77.72 -30.09
CA TRP A 100 -54.37 76.73 -31.17
C TRP A 100 -52.95 76.28 -31.55
N THR A 101 -51.99 77.22 -31.58
CA THR A 101 -50.58 76.93 -31.88
C THR A 101 -49.86 76.24 -30.72
N GLN A 102 -50.14 76.61 -29.47
CA GLN A 102 -49.63 75.90 -28.28
C GLN A 102 -50.24 74.50 -28.14
N SER A 103 -51.54 74.37 -28.42
CA SER A 103 -52.26 73.08 -28.46
C SER A 103 -51.67 72.15 -29.53
N SER A 104 -51.39 72.67 -30.73
CA SER A 104 -50.73 71.92 -31.80
C SER A 104 -49.32 71.47 -31.42
N ARG A 105 -48.47 72.34 -30.87
CA ARG A 105 -47.10 71.98 -30.45
C ARG A 105 -47.08 70.94 -29.32
N ARG A 106 -47.99 71.05 -28.35
CA ARG A 106 -48.16 70.09 -27.26
C ARG A 106 -48.62 68.73 -27.80
N LYS A 107 -49.60 68.71 -28.71
CA LYS A 107 -50.07 67.48 -29.38
C LYS A 107 -48.97 66.79 -30.20
N ASN A 108 -48.15 67.54 -30.92
CA ASN A 108 -47.02 66.99 -31.68
C ASN A 108 -45.93 66.39 -30.77
N LEU A 109 -45.63 67.03 -29.63
CA LEU A 109 -44.70 66.47 -28.63
C LEU A 109 -45.26 65.20 -27.99
N THR A 110 -46.55 65.18 -27.64
CA THR A 110 -47.21 63.99 -27.10
C THR A 110 -47.16 62.83 -28.10
N ASN A 111 -47.49 63.09 -29.37
CA ASN A 111 -47.43 62.08 -30.44
C ASN A 111 -46.01 61.52 -30.62
N PHE A 112 -44.98 62.38 -30.54
CA PHE A 112 -43.58 61.97 -30.60
C PHE A 112 -43.17 61.10 -29.41
N LEU A 113 -43.56 61.48 -28.19
CA LEU A 113 -43.30 60.69 -26.98
C LEU A 113 -44.01 59.34 -27.03
N GLU A 114 -45.26 59.28 -27.50
CA GLU A 114 -45.98 58.03 -27.71
C GLU A 114 -45.30 57.12 -28.72
N GLN A 115 -44.80 57.67 -29.84
CA GLN A 115 -44.04 56.89 -30.82
C GLN A 115 -42.74 56.35 -30.22
N LYS A 116 -42.05 57.16 -29.40
CA LYS A 116 -40.84 56.73 -28.69
C LYS A 116 -41.14 55.61 -27.68
N ILE A 117 -42.25 55.71 -26.94
CA ILE A 117 -42.73 54.67 -26.02
C ILE A 117 -42.99 53.37 -26.81
N ARG A 118 -43.73 53.43 -27.92
CA ARG A 118 -44.00 52.26 -28.78
C ARG A 118 -42.71 51.60 -29.28
N CYS A 119 -41.72 52.39 -29.71
CA CYS A 119 -40.43 51.85 -30.15
C CYS A 119 -39.66 51.16 -29.01
N LEU A 120 -39.63 51.76 -27.82
CA LEU A 120 -38.98 51.18 -26.64
C LEU A 120 -39.68 49.91 -26.15
N GLU A 121 -41.01 49.86 -26.21
CA GLU A 121 -41.78 48.66 -25.91
C GLU A 121 -41.45 47.52 -26.87
N LYS A 122 -41.28 47.81 -28.16
CA LYS A 122 -40.84 46.83 -29.15
C LYS A 122 -39.44 46.30 -28.84
N GLN A 123 -38.49 47.19 -28.57
CA GLN A 123 -37.12 46.81 -28.20
C GLN A 123 -37.08 45.99 -26.90
N ARG A 124 -37.90 46.33 -25.90
CA ARG A 124 -38.01 45.57 -24.65
C ARG A 124 -38.53 44.15 -24.92
N LYS A 125 -39.53 43.99 -25.79
CA LYS A 125 -40.06 42.68 -26.17
C LYS A 125 -39.02 41.85 -26.93
N GLU A 126 -38.33 42.44 -27.90
CA GLU A 126 -37.25 41.78 -28.65
C GLU A 126 -36.09 41.35 -27.72
N LEU A 127 -35.71 42.20 -26.75
CA LEU A 127 -34.68 41.86 -25.76
C LEU A 127 -35.12 40.73 -24.83
N LEU A 128 -36.39 40.72 -24.40
CA LEU A 128 -36.94 39.66 -23.57
C LEU A 128 -36.97 38.31 -24.30
N GLU A 129 -37.33 38.32 -25.59
CA GLU A 129 -37.32 37.13 -26.45
C GLU A 129 -35.89 36.56 -26.59
N VAL A 130 -34.89 37.41 -26.87
CA VAL A 130 -33.49 36.98 -26.94
C VAL A 130 -33.02 36.42 -25.59
N ASN A 131 -33.37 37.07 -24.48
CA ASN A 131 -33.03 36.57 -23.15
C ASN A 131 -33.67 35.20 -22.86
N GLN A 132 -34.94 35.01 -23.25
CA GLN A 132 -35.63 33.73 -23.11
C GLN A 132 -34.97 32.62 -23.93
N GLN A 133 -34.56 32.92 -25.17
CA GLN A 133 -33.83 31.98 -26.02
C GLN A 133 -32.47 31.62 -25.42
N TRP A 134 -31.73 32.60 -24.89
CA TRP A 134 -30.44 32.37 -24.22
C TRP A 134 -30.61 31.49 -22.98
N ASP A 135 -31.63 31.75 -22.15
CA ASP A 135 -31.94 30.92 -20.99
C ASP A 135 -32.28 29.48 -21.39
N GLN A 136 -33.05 29.31 -22.47
CA GLN A 136 -33.38 27.99 -22.99
C GLN A 136 -32.14 27.24 -23.48
N GLN A 137 -31.26 27.90 -24.24
CA GLN A 137 -30.01 27.32 -24.71
C GLN A 137 -29.11 26.95 -23.53
N PHE A 138 -28.96 27.85 -22.56
CA PHE A 138 -28.15 27.60 -21.37
C PHE A 138 -28.68 26.41 -20.56
N ARG A 139 -30.00 26.34 -20.32
CA ARG A 139 -30.62 25.21 -19.60
C ARG A 139 -30.47 23.90 -20.37
N SER A 140 -30.62 23.93 -21.69
CA SER A 140 -30.46 22.76 -22.55
C SER A 140 -29.01 22.24 -22.51
N MET A 141 -28.05 23.15 -22.63
CA MET A 141 -26.62 22.87 -22.56
C MET A 141 -26.22 22.33 -21.18
N LYS A 142 -26.67 22.99 -20.11
CA LYS A 142 -26.43 22.57 -18.72
C LYS A 142 -26.94 21.16 -18.47
N LYS A 143 -28.19 20.87 -18.87
CA LYS A 143 -28.80 19.54 -18.72
C LYS A 143 -28.06 18.47 -19.52
N LEU A 144 -27.49 18.82 -20.68
CA LEU A 144 -26.69 17.90 -21.49
C LEU A 144 -25.39 17.53 -20.76
N TYR A 145 -24.66 18.53 -20.24
CA TYR A 145 -23.40 18.28 -19.54
C TYR A 145 -23.61 17.62 -18.18
N GLU A 146 -24.67 17.95 -17.44
CA GLU A 146 -25.05 17.22 -16.22
C GLU A 146 -25.26 15.73 -16.51
N ARG A 147 -26.01 15.40 -17.57
CA ARG A 147 -26.18 14.01 -18.03
C ARG A 147 -24.85 13.37 -18.42
N LYS A 148 -23.96 14.11 -19.09
CA LYS A 148 -22.66 13.57 -19.50
C LYS A 148 -21.77 13.26 -18.30
N VAL A 149 -21.76 14.14 -17.30
CA VAL A 149 -21.02 13.92 -16.05
C VAL A 149 -21.55 12.70 -15.32
N THR A 150 -22.88 12.53 -15.21
CA THR A 150 -23.45 11.34 -14.57
C THR A 150 -23.12 10.06 -15.35
N GLU A 151 -23.18 10.08 -16.69
CA GLU A 151 -22.81 8.93 -17.52
C GLU A 151 -21.35 8.53 -17.31
N LEU A 152 -20.43 9.50 -17.30
CA LEU A 152 -19.01 9.24 -17.09
C LEU A 152 -18.73 8.71 -15.69
N LYS A 153 -19.39 9.26 -14.65
CA LYS A 153 -19.29 8.73 -13.28
C LYS A 153 -19.76 7.28 -13.22
N THR A 154 -20.93 6.95 -13.77
CA THR A 154 -21.42 5.57 -13.79
C THR A 154 -20.49 4.61 -14.55
N LYS A 155 -19.83 5.08 -15.61
CA LYS A 155 -18.84 4.29 -16.35
C LYS A 155 -17.55 4.08 -15.56
N LEU A 156 -17.11 5.09 -14.82
CA LEU A 156 -15.96 5.01 -13.93
C LEU A 156 -16.24 4.01 -12.80
N ASP A 157 -17.36 4.16 -12.09
CA ASP A 157 -17.75 3.26 -10.99
C ASP A 157 -17.87 1.80 -11.47
N ALA A 158 -18.41 1.57 -12.67
CA ALA A 158 -18.47 0.26 -13.28
C ALA A 158 -17.06 -0.30 -13.58
N ALA A 159 -16.18 0.51 -14.19
CA ALA A 159 -14.81 0.10 -14.49
C ALA A 159 -13.99 -0.19 -13.23
N GLU A 160 -14.12 0.62 -12.17
CA GLU A 160 -13.50 0.39 -10.87
C GLU A 160 -13.99 -0.92 -10.24
N SER A 161 -15.30 -1.19 -10.33
CA SER A 161 -15.87 -2.46 -9.87
C SER A 161 -15.30 -3.66 -10.64
N PHE A 162 -15.15 -3.56 -11.97
CA PHE A 162 -14.54 -4.60 -12.80
C PHE A 162 -13.06 -4.82 -12.48
N LEU A 163 -12.30 -3.74 -12.23
CA LEU A 163 -10.91 -3.84 -11.79
C LEU A 163 -10.81 -4.52 -10.42
N GLY A 164 -11.67 -4.14 -9.48
CA GLY A 164 -11.72 -4.78 -8.16
C GLY A 164 -12.09 -6.26 -8.21
N THR A 165 -12.90 -6.71 -9.19
CA THR A 165 -13.14 -8.15 -9.40
C THR A 165 -11.92 -8.86 -9.99
N LEU A 166 -11.27 -8.24 -10.99
CA LEU A 166 -10.10 -8.81 -11.65
C LEU A 166 -8.91 -8.94 -10.68
N GLU A 167 -8.72 -7.95 -9.81
CA GLU A 167 -7.70 -7.97 -8.76
C GLU A 167 -7.92 -9.11 -7.75
N LYS A 168 -9.18 -9.35 -7.36
CA LYS A 168 -9.53 -10.49 -6.50
C LYS A 168 -9.27 -11.82 -7.19
N GLU A 169 -9.61 -11.95 -8.48
CA GLU A 169 -9.31 -13.15 -9.27
C GLU A 169 -7.80 -13.38 -9.41
N LEU A 170 -7.01 -12.33 -9.64
CA LEU A 170 -5.55 -12.41 -9.69
C LEU A 170 -4.97 -12.85 -8.35
N GLN A 171 -5.41 -12.26 -7.24
CA GLN A 171 -4.95 -12.67 -5.91
C GLN A 171 -5.37 -14.10 -5.55
N HIS A 172 -6.52 -14.55 -6.03
CA HIS A 172 -6.98 -15.92 -5.83
C HIS A 172 -6.13 -16.89 -6.64
N SER A 173 -5.90 -16.61 -7.93
CA SER A 173 -5.05 -17.40 -8.82
C SER A 173 -3.60 -17.47 -8.32
N GLN A 174 -3.04 -16.36 -7.83
CA GLN A 174 -1.70 -16.35 -7.23
C GLN A 174 -1.64 -17.26 -5.99
N ARG A 175 -2.63 -17.18 -5.10
CA ARG A 175 -2.71 -18.06 -3.93
C ARG A 175 -2.84 -19.53 -4.32
N GLU A 176 -3.64 -19.84 -5.32
CA GLU A 176 -3.78 -21.21 -5.84
C GLU A 176 -2.49 -21.72 -6.48
N SER A 177 -1.77 -20.87 -7.23
CA SER A 177 -0.48 -21.22 -7.82
C SER A 177 0.59 -21.47 -6.75
N ASP A 178 0.67 -20.61 -5.72
CA ASP A 178 1.60 -20.79 -4.60
C ASP A 178 1.28 -22.07 -3.80
N GLN A 179 -0.01 -22.37 -3.62
CA GLN A 179 -0.49 -23.59 -2.98
C GLN A 179 -0.09 -24.83 -3.79
N GLN A 180 -0.35 -24.84 -5.11
CA GLN A 180 0.04 -25.93 -6.01
C GLN A 180 1.55 -26.14 -6.01
N GLN A 181 2.35 -25.07 -6.02
CA GLN A 181 3.80 -25.19 -6.00
C GLN A 181 4.32 -25.83 -4.70
N ARG A 182 3.69 -25.55 -3.55
CA ARG A 182 4.03 -26.22 -2.29
C ARG A 182 3.67 -27.71 -2.32
N GLU A 183 2.49 -28.04 -2.82
CA GLU A 183 2.04 -29.43 -2.96
C GLU A 183 2.91 -30.23 -3.92
N GLU A 184 3.40 -29.63 -5.00
CA GLU A 184 4.36 -30.26 -5.92
C GLU A 184 5.71 -30.53 -5.25
N LYS A 185 6.25 -29.56 -4.51
CA LYS A 185 7.51 -29.75 -3.74
C LYS A 185 7.38 -30.84 -2.69
N GLU A 186 6.25 -30.92 -2.00
CA GLU A 186 5.98 -31.98 -1.02
C GLU A 186 5.89 -33.35 -1.71
N LYS A 187 5.21 -33.45 -2.85
CA LYS A 187 5.15 -34.68 -3.65
C LYS A 187 6.52 -35.13 -4.13
N GLU A 188 7.36 -34.20 -4.59
CA GLU A 188 8.73 -34.50 -5.02
C GLU A 188 9.54 -35.05 -3.85
N SER A 189 9.50 -34.40 -2.68
CA SER A 189 10.17 -34.86 -1.46
C SER A 189 9.70 -36.24 -1.01
N LEU A 190 8.39 -36.48 -0.98
CA LEU A 190 7.83 -37.80 -0.63
C LEU A 190 8.24 -38.88 -1.64
N ASN A 191 8.36 -38.52 -2.92
CA ASN A 191 8.80 -39.46 -3.94
C ASN A 191 10.28 -39.83 -3.78
N GLU A 192 11.14 -38.87 -3.44
CA GLU A 192 12.54 -39.12 -3.10
C GLU A 192 12.67 -40.06 -1.90
N GLU A 193 11.91 -39.81 -0.83
CA GLU A 193 11.88 -40.66 0.36
C GLU A 193 11.41 -42.09 0.01
N LEU A 194 10.37 -42.22 -0.82
CA LEU A 194 9.87 -43.51 -1.29
C LEU A 194 10.93 -44.27 -2.10
N HIS A 195 11.71 -43.58 -2.92
CA HIS A 195 12.83 -44.17 -3.65
C HIS A 195 13.98 -44.62 -2.74
N GLU A 196 14.30 -43.85 -1.70
CA GLU A 196 15.29 -44.22 -0.66
C GLU A 196 14.84 -45.48 0.10
N LEU A 197 13.62 -45.47 0.64
CA LEU A 197 13.03 -46.61 1.34
C LEU A 197 12.99 -47.87 0.46
N LYS A 198 12.73 -47.72 -0.85
CA LYS A 198 12.77 -48.83 -1.79
C LYS A 198 14.17 -49.42 -1.95
N ARG A 199 15.22 -48.59 -1.96
CA ARG A 199 16.63 -49.03 -2.00
C ARG A 199 17.02 -49.74 -0.70
N GLU A 200 16.66 -49.17 0.44
CA GLU A 200 16.89 -49.79 1.76
C GLU A 200 16.18 -51.15 1.88
N ASN A 201 14.91 -51.23 1.47
CA ASN A 201 14.16 -52.48 1.51
C ASN A 201 14.82 -53.58 0.66
N LYS A 202 15.36 -53.22 -0.50
CA LYS A 202 16.11 -54.15 -1.35
C LYS A 202 17.38 -54.65 -0.64
N LEU A 203 18.15 -53.74 -0.04
CA LEU A 203 19.37 -54.09 0.69
C LEU A 203 19.08 -54.95 1.94
N LEU A 204 17.99 -54.68 2.65
CA LEU A 204 17.54 -55.50 3.78
C LEU A 204 17.15 -56.91 3.32
N LYS A 205 16.46 -57.06 2.19
CA LYS A 205 16.14 -58.37 1.59
C LYS A 205 17.41 -59.16 1.25
N GLU A 206 18.41 -58.50 0.67
CA GLU A 206 19.71 -59.12 0.36
C GLU A 206 20.45 -59.56 1.64
N LYS A 207 20.43 -58.72 2.69
CA LYS A 207 20.99 -59.08 4.01
C LYS A 207 20.29 -60.29 4.63
N ILE A 208 18.96 -60.34 4.58
CA ILE A 208 18.16 -61.48 5.08
C ILE A 208 18.51 -62.75 4.29
N ALA A 209 18.62 -62.67 2.96
CA ALA A 209 19.00 -63.79 2.12
C ALA A 209 20.41 -64.32 2.46
N LEU A 210 21.39 -63.42 2.62
CA LEU A 210 22.75 -63.78 3.03
C LEU A 210 22.79 -64.43 4.42
N ALA A 211 22.05 -63.87 5.39
CA ALA A 211 21.94 -64.44 6.72
C ALA A 211 21.32 -65.84 6.69
N SER A 212 20.29 -66.05 5.85
CA SER A 212 19.67 -67.36 5.65
C SER A 212 20.65 -68.38 5.04
N GLN A 213 21.46 -67.96 4.06
CA GLN A 213 22.49 -68.84 3.48
C GLN A 213 23.56 -69.23 4.52
N LYS A 214 24.02 -68.28 5.33
CA LYS A 214 24.95 -68.57 6.44
C LYS A 214 24.33 -69.52 7.46
N LYS A 215 23.06 -69.32 7.81
CA LYS A 215 22.31 -70.23 8.68
C LYS A 215 22.30 -71.65 8.12
N GLN A 216 21.98 -71.81 6.82
CA GLN A 216 22.00 -73.13 6.17
C GLN A 216 23.40 -73.78 6.19
N HIS A 217 24.45 -73.00 5.93
CA HIS A 217 25.83 -73.49 6.00
C HIS A 217 26.16 -74.02 7.41
N PHE A 218 25.87 -73.24 8.45
CA PHE A 218 26.10 -73.69 9.83
C PHE A 218 25.24 -74.90 10.19
N GLU A 219 24.01 -74.98 9.70
CA GLU A 219 23.14 -76.14 9.94
C GLU A 219 23.71 -77.42 9.29
N CYS A 220 24.26 -77.32 8.08
CA CYS A 220 24.98 -78.41 7.43
C CYS A 220 26.25 -78.82 8.21
N GLU A 221 27.00 -77.83 8.70
CA GLU A 221 28.21 -78.07 9.47
C GLU A 221 27.90 -78.72 10.83
N ILE A 222 26.86 -78.27 11.53
CA ILE A 222 26.37 -78.91 12.76
C ILE A 222 25.95 -80.36 12.47
N LYS A 223 25.23 -80.63 11.37
CA LYS A 223 24.86 -81.99 10.98
C LYS A 223 26.11 -82.86 10.73
N ARG A 224 27.13 -82.31 10.05
CA ARG A 224 28.41 -82.98 9.79
C ARG A 224 29.17 -83.28 11.09
N LEU A 225 29.28 -82.30 11.98
CA LEU A 225 29.96 -82.43 13.27
C LEU A 225 29.23 -83.40 14.21
N ASN A 226 27.90 -83.32 14.31
CA ASN A 226 27.09 -84.27 15.08
C ASN A 226 27.26 -85.70 14.57
N LYS A 227 27.37 -85.88 13.25
CA LYS A 227 27.65 -87.18 12.65
C LYS A 227 29.04 -87.69 13.03
N ALA A 228 30.07 -86.85 12.89
CA ALA A 228 31.43 -87.19 13.30
C ALA A 228 31.52 -87.51 14.81
N LEU A 229 30.82 -86.75 15.66
CA LEU A 229 30.73 -86.99 17.09
C LEU A 229 30.03 -88.30 17.41
N GLN A 230 28.90 -88.61 16.75
CA GLN A 230 28.23 -89.90 16.93
C GLN A 230 29.11 -91.08 16.48
N ASP A 231 29.87 -90.92 15.40
CA ASP A 231 30.78 -91.95 14.91
C ASP A 231 31.98 -92.10 15.87
N ALA A 232 32.52 -91.01 16.41
CA ALA A 232 33.55 -91.02 17.45
C ALA A 232 33.04 -91.66 18.76
N LEU A 233 31.85 -91.29 19.23
CA LEU A 233 31.23 -91.91 20.41
C LEU A 233 30.92 -93.39 20.18
N LYS A 234 30.59 -93.83 18.97
CA LYS A 234 30.47 -95.27 18.66
C LYS A 234 31.82 -95.99 18.71
N MET A 235 32.93 -95.27 18.55
CA MET A 235 34.30 -95.79 18.69
C MET A 235 34.83 -95.67 20.13
N GLU A 236 34.46 -94.63 20.88
CA GLU A 236 34.84 -94.40 22.28
C GLU A 236 33.90 -95.06 23.30
N CYS A 237 32.66 -95.42 22.96
CA CYS A 237 31.87 -96.37 23.75
C CYS A 237 32.50 -97.78 23.77
N SER A 238 33.61 -97.98 23.07
CA SER A 238 34.54 -99.11 23.18
C SER A 238 35.82 -98.81 24.00
N SER A 239 36.06 -97.57 24.44
CA SER A 239 37.18 -97.18 25.32
C SER A 239 36.92 -95.82 26.02
N SER A 240 36.91 -95.81 27.37
CA SER A 240 36.57 -94.63 28.19
C SER A 240 37.57 -93.47 28.08
N PRO A 241 37.11 -92.21 28.06
CA PRO A 241 37.98 -91.09 28.35
C PRO A 241 37.45 -90.21 29.48
N GLU A 242 38.25 -90.15 30.53
CA GLU A 242 38.17 -89.25 31.65
C GLU A 242 39.10 -88.06 31.38
N ASP A 243 38.73 -86.88 31.89
CA ASP A 243 39.58 -85.70 32.16
C ASP A 243 39.64 -84.56 31.10
N CYS A 244 38.78 -83.54 31.22
CA CYS A 244 38.94 -82.24 30.52
C CYS A 244 38.25 -81.03 31.20
N LEU A 245 38.09 -81.01 32.54
CA LEU A 245 37.32 -79.94 33.22
C LEU A 245 38.13 -78.65 33.51
N ARG A 246 39.45 -78.60 33.27
CA ARG A 246 40.32 -77.53 33.82
C ARG A 246 40.71 -76.40 32.86
N LYS A 247 40.36 -76.46 31.57
CA LYS A 247 40.83 -75.50 30.56
C LYS A 247 39.87 -74.33 30.27
N SER A 248 38.61 -74.38 30.70
CA SER A 248 37.56 -73.45 30.27
C SER A 248 37.53 -72.09 30.97
N GLU A 249 38.05 -71.97 32.20
CA GLU A 249 37.98 -70.71 32.96
C GLU A 249 38.93 -69.62 32.42
N MET A 250 40.10 -70.00 31.89
CA MET A 250 41.12 -69.04 31.45
C MET A 250 40.84 -68.44 30.07
N GLU A 251 40.09 -69.13 29.21
CA GLU A 251 39.64 -68.61 27.91
C GLU A 251 38.50 -67.59 28.10
N CYS A 252 37.55 -67.85 29.02
CA CYS A 252 36.44 -66.94 29.33
C CYS A 252 36.92 -65.53 29.73
N SER A 253 37.92 -65.42 30.61
CA SER A 253 38.49 -64.14 31.05
C SER A 253 39.14 -63.35 29.90
N HIS A 254 39.72 -64.04 28.92
CA HIS A 254 40.38 -63.40 27.78
C HIS A 254 39.36 -62.93 26.72
N GLU A 255 38.26 -63.65 26.54
CA GLU A 255 37.11 -63.20 25.75
C GLU A 255 36.46 -61.94 26.36
N GLU A 256 36.23 -61.91 27.68
CA GLU A 256 35.64 -60.77 28.38
C GLU A 256 36.47 -59.49 28.19
N MET A 257 37.79 -59.57 28.42
CA MET A 257 38.70 -58.44 28.21
C MET A 257 38.72 -57.94 26.75
N ARG A 258 38.55 -58.83 25.77
CA ARG A 258 38.41 -58.43 24.35
C ARG A 258 37.13 -57.65 24.11
N THR A 259 36.02 -58.06 24.73
CA THR A 259 34.75 -57.33 24.61
C THR A 259 34.79 -55.96 25.29
N GLU A 260 35.42 -55.86 26.46
CA GLU A 260 35.60 -54.57 27.15
C GLU A 260 36.45 -53.60 26.32
N MET A 261 37.52 -54.08 25.71
CA MET A 261 38.37 -53.25 24.84
C MET A 261 37.58 -52.74 23.61
N GLU A 262 36.73 -53.57 23.02
CA GLU A 262 35.89 -53.17 21.87
C GLU A 262 34.83 -52.13 22.28
N VAL A 263 34.19 -52.31 23.44
CA VAL A 263 33.24 -51.33 23.99
C VAL A 263 33.90 -49.98 24.22
N LEU A 264 35.10 -49.96 24.82
CA LEU A 264 35.86 -48.73 25.01
C LEU A 264 36.23 -48.06 23.68
N LYS A 265 36.55 -48.86 22.66
CA LYS A 265 36.85 -48.35 21.31
C LYS A 265 35.64 -47.69 20.66
N GLN A 266 34.48 -48.32 20.77
CA GLN A 266 33.21 -47.76 20.31
C GLN A 266 32.85 -46.50 21.09
N GLN A 267 33.09 -46.47 22.41
CA GLN A 267 32.84 -45.30 23.24
C GLN A 267 33.68 -44.08 22.81
N VAL A 268 34.96 -44.30 22.51
CA VAL A 268 35.84 -43.23 21.98
C VAL A 268 35.32 -42.74 20.64
N GLN A 269 34.91 -43.64 19.76
CA GLN A 269 34.37 -43.27 18.46
C GLN A 269 33.09 -42.42 18.59
N ILE A 270 32.16 -42.79 19.47
CA ILE A 270 30.95 -42.01 19.75
C ILE A 270 31.30 -40.61 20.26
N TYR A 271 32.25 -40.50 21.19
CA TYR A 271 32.66 -39.18 21.68
C TYR A 271 33.34 -38.32 20.64
N GLU A 272 34.10 -38.91 19.72
CA GLU A 272 34.67 -38.18 18.59
C GLU A 272 33.59 -37.67 17.63
N GLU A 273 32.58 -38.49 17.34
CA GLU A 273 31.43 -38.12 16.51
C GLU A 273 30.62 -37.01 17.15
N ASP A 274 30.31 -37.13 18.45
CA ASP A 274 29.60 -36.11 19.23
C ASP A 274 30.37 -34.80 19.27
N PHE A 275 31.70 -34.84 19.49
CA PHE A 275 32.52 -33.65 19.49
C PHE A 275 32.52 -32.94 18.13
N LYS A 276 32.64 -33.69 17.03
CA LYS A 276 32.56 -33.13 15.67
C LYS A 276 31.20 -32.52 15.40
N LYS A 277 30.13 -33.19 15.82
CA LYS A 277 28.76 -32.71 15.66
C LYS A 277 28.51 -31.43 16.45
N GLU A 278 28.85 -31.41 17.73
CA GLU A 278 28.76 -30.22 18.59
C GLU A 278 29.56 -29.05 18.00
N ARG A 279 30.77 -29.33 17.48
CA ARG A 279 31.60 -28.31 16.85
C ARG A 279 30.94 -27.73 15.60
N SER A 280 30.34 -28.58 14.75
CA SER A 280 29.62 -28.17 13.54
C SER A 280 28.35 -27.39 13.85
N ASP A 281 27.59 -27.81 14.87
CA ASP A 281 26.38 -27.12 15.33
C ASP A 281 26.72 -25.72 15.85
N ARG A 282 27.84 -25.60 16.57
CA ARG A 282 28.35 -24.31 17.03
C ARG A 282 28.76 -23.38 15.88
N GLU A 283 29.31 -23.90 14.79
CA GLU A 283 29.64 -23.09 13.60
C GLU A 283 28.39 -22.61 12.89
N ARG A 284 27.42 -23.50 12.68
CA ARG A 284 26.13 -23.15 12.08
C ARG A 284 25.42 -22.06 12.90
N LEU A 285 25.34 -22.23 14.23
CA LEU A 285 24.71 -21.24 15.10
C LEU A 285 25.45 -19.90 15.08
N ASN A 286 26.79 -19.93 14.99
CA ASN A 286 27.57 -18.69 14.89
C ASN A 286 27.34 -17.98 13.54
N GLN A 287 27.21 -18.72 12.44
CA GLN A 287 26.85 -18.16 11.13
C GLN A 287 25.46 -17.51 11.17
N GLU A 288 24.45 -18.22 11.70
CA GLU A 288 23.10 -17.67 11.85
C GLU A 288 23.10 -16.40 12.72
N LYS A 289 23.88 -16.40 13.80
CA LYS A 289 24.05 -15.21 14.65
C LYS A 289 24.66 -14.04 13.86
N GLU A 290 25.66 -14.28 13.03
CA GLU A 290 26.30 -13.26 12.19
C GLU A 290 25.33 -12.71 11.13
N GLU A 291 24.56 -13.59 10.47
CA GLU A 291 23.52 -13.20 9.51
C GLU A 291 22.44 -12.35 10.17
N LEU A 292 21.90 -12.78 11.32
CA LEU A 292 20.93 -12.01 12.08
C LEU A 292 21.49 -10.66 12.51
N GLN A 293 22.76 -10.61 12.90
CA GLN A 293 23.43 -9.36 13.26
C GLN A 293 23.56 -8.43 12.04
N GLN A 294 23.87 -8.95 10.85
CA GLN A 294 23.89 -8.15 9.63
C GLN A 294 22.50 -7.62 9.26
N ILE A 295 21.47 -8.47 9.30
CA ILE A 295 20.07 -8.07 9.03
C ILE A 295 19.63 -6.97 10.01
N ASN A 296 20.01 -7.09 11.29
CA ASN A 296 19.72 -6.07 12.29
C ASN A 296 20.41 -4.75 11.97
N GLN A 297 21.70 -4.77 11.61
CA GLN A 297 22.46 -3.57 11.24
C GLN A 297 21.90 -2.89 9.98
N THR A 298 21.53 -3.66 8.95
CA THR A 298 20.93 -3.11 7.73
C THR A 298 19.57 -2.49 8.03
N SER A 299 18.73 -3.18 8.81
CA SER A 299 17.43 -2.67 9.25
C SER A 299 17.57 -1.37 10.05
N GLN A 300 18.51 -1.30 10.99
CA GLN A 300 18.79 -0.09 11.76
C GLN A 300 19.25 1.06 10.87
N THR A 301 20.07 0.77 9.85
CA THR A 301 20.53 1.77 8.87
C THR A 301 19.37 2.30 8.03
N GLN A 302 18.46 1.43 7.59
CA GLN A 302 17.24 1.82 6.87
C GLN A 302 16.31 2.68 7.74
N LEU A 303 16.10 2.30 9.00
CA LEU A 303 15.33 3.09 9.96
C LEU A 303 15.93 4.48 10.15
N ASN A 304 17.25 4.59 10.33
CA ASN A 304 17.92 5.87 10.47
C ASN A 304 17.79 6.74 9.21
N ARG A 305 17.85 6.13 8.03
CA ARG A 305 17.63 6.82 6.74
C ARG A 305 16.20 7.36 6.65
N LEU A 306 15.18 6.52 6.89
CA LEU A 306 13.77 6.94 6.85
C LEU A 306 13.47 8.00 7.92
N ASN A 307 14.02 7.86 9.12
CA ASN A 307 13.89 8.88 10.18
C ASN A 307 14.49 10.22 9.75
N SER A 308 15.63 10.22 9.08
CA SER A 308 16.24 11.44 8.53
C SER A 308 15.36 12.06 7.44
N GLN A 309 14.75 11.25 6.58
CA GLN A 309 13.80 11.72 5.56
C GLN A 309 12.53 12.30 6.20
N ILE A 310 11.95 11.64 7.20
CA ILE A 310 10.78 12.12 7.93
C ILE A 310 11.08 13.49 8.55
N LYS A 311 12.24 13.65 9.21
CA LYS A 311 12.67 14.93 9.77
C LYS A 311 12.79 16.01 8.69
N ALA A 312 13.40 15.70 7.54
CA ALA A 312 13.51 16.66 6.44
C ALA A 312 12.13 17.08 5.90
N CYS A 313 11.23 16.12 5.69
CA CYS A 313 9.84 16.39 5.27
C CYS A 313 9.07 17.22 6.31
N GLN A 314 9.26 16.96 7.60
CA GLN A 314 8.67 17.75 8.68
C GLN A 314 9.14 19.21 8.63
N MET A 315 10.43 19.45 8.45
CA MET A 315 10.98 20.81 8.36
C MET A 315 10.44 21.58 7.14
N GLU A 316 10.32 20.92 5.98
CA GLU A 316 9.71 21.55 4.80
C GLU A 316 8.21 21.82 5.00
N LYS A 317 7.47 20.90 5.65
CA LYS A 317 6.08 21.15 6.04
C LYS A 317 5.95 22.38 6.94
N GLU A 318 6.76 22.49 7.98
CA GLU A 318 6.75 23.66 8.88
C GLU A 318 7.09 24.95 8.14
N LYS A 319 8.06 24.91 7.22
CA LYS A 319 8.45 26.06 6.40
C LYS A 319 7.30 26.52 5.50
N LEU A 320 6.63 25.60 4.81
CA LEU A 320 5.46 25.90 3.99
C LEU A 320 4.30 26.43 4.84
N GLU A 321 4.08 25.88 6.03
CA GLU A 321 3.06 26.37 6.96
C GLU A 321 3.36 27.80 7.42
N ARG A 322 4.63 28.13 7.72
CA ARG A 322 5.06 29.50 8.02
C ARG A 322 4.82 30.43 6.84
N GLN A 323 5.14 30.02 5.62
CA GLN A 323 4.89 30.80 4.40
C GLN A 323 3.40 31.04 4.17
N LEU A 324 2.57 30.01 4.37
CA LEU A 324 1.11 30.11 4.26
C LEU A 324 0.55 31.09 5.29
N LYS A 325 1.00 31.01 6.55
CA LYS A 325 0.61 31.97 7.60
C LYS A 325 1.02 33.39 7.23
N GLN A 326 2.26 33.61 6.77
CA GLN A 326 2.72 34.93 6.31
C GLN A 326 1.87 35.48 5.16
N MET A 327 1.56 34.65 4.17
CA MET A 327 0.69 35.03 3.04
C MET A 327 -0.70 35.41 3.54
N TYR A 328 -1.30 34.61 4.44
CA TYR A 328 -2.60 34.92 5.04
C TYR A 328 -2.60 36.25 5.81
N PHE A 329 -1.55 36.54 6.59
CA PHE A 329 -1.38 37.83 7.27
C PHE A 329 -1.21 39.00 6.28
N LEU A 330 -0.49 38.80 5.17
CA LEU A 330 -0.34 39.81 4.11
C LEU A 330 -1.66 40.07 3.38
N THR A 331 -2.42 39.03 3.07
CA THR A 331 -3.74 39.12 2.40
C THR A 331 -4.80 39.73 3.33
N SER A 332 -4.71 39.50 4.65
CA SER A 332 -5.61 40.10 5.63
C SER A 332 -5.43 41.62 5.78
N ASN A 333 -4.23 42.16 5.50
CA ASN A 333 -3.96 43.60 5.53
C ASN A 333 -4.52 44.39 4.33
N TYR A 334 -4.99 43.75 3.26
CA TYR A 334 -5.54 44.43 2.07
C TYR A 334 -7.05 44.34 1.92
N GLY A 335 -7.80 43.87 2.93
CA GLY A 335 -9.17 43.40 2.68
C GLY A 335 -10.25 43.65 3.70
N TRP A 336 -10.09 44.46 4.75
CA TRP A 336 -11.18 44.60 5.76
C TRP A 336 -11.32 46.03 6.29
N ASN A 337 -11.73 46.95 5.42
CA ASN A 337 -12.44 48.18 5.82
C ASN A 337 -13.86 48.13 5.23
N PHE A 338 -14.71 47.29 5.80
CA PHE A 338 -16.14 47.52 5.73
C PHE A 338 -16.69 47.55 7.15
N HIS A 339 -17.07 48.76 7.55
CA HIS A 339 -17.93 49.01 8.70
C HIS A 339 -19.23 48.22 8.52
N LEU A 340 -19.31 47.03 9.10
CA LEU A 340 -20.61 46.44 9.41
C LEU A 340 -21.09 47.10 10.70
N ARG A 341 -21.66 48.29 10.54
CA ARG A 341 -22.50 48.93 11.55
C ARG A 341 -23.75 48.09 11.64
N ASP A 342 -23.86 47.27 12.67
CA ASP A 342 -25.08 46.54 13.00
C ASP A 342 -25.91 47.38 13.97
N PRO A 343 -27.11 47.88 13.60
CA PRO A 343 -28.04 48.45 14.54
C PRO A 343 -29.05 47.39 14.97
N CYS A 344 -29.15 47.21 16.29
CA CYS A 344 -30.23 46.62 17.09
C CYS A 344 -29.88 45.32 17.80
N LEU A 345 -29.54 45.42 19.09
CA LEU A 345 -30.35 44.81 20.14
C LEU A 345 -30.16 45.57 21.47
N PRO A 346 -31.18 45.55 22.35
CA PRO A 346 -31.42 46.56 23.36
C PRO A 346 -30.67 46.31 24.67
N THR A 347 -30.45 47.41 25.36
CA THR A 347 -30.15 47.58 26.78
C THR A 347 -30.71 46.48 27.70
N GLY A 348 -29.83 45.90 28.52
CA GLY A 348 -30.18 45.17 29.74
C GLY A 348 -28.98 45.13 30.72
N PRO A 349 -29.19 45.24 32.05
CA PRO A 349 -28.22 45.87 32.95
C PRO A 349 -27.39 44.90 33.80
N GLY A 350 -26.16 45.32 34.10
CA GLY A 350 -25.46 45.20 35.39
C GLY A 350 -25.42 43.88 36.18
N ALA A 351 -24.21 43.33 36.34
CA ALA A 351 -23.67 42.75 37.58
C ALA A 351 -22.16 42.50 37.37
N VAL A 352 -21.27 43.38 37.86
CA VAL A 352 -20.56 43.28 39.16
C VAL A 352 -19.50 42.16 39.18
N GLN A 353 -18.24 42.63 39.10
CA GLN A 353 -17.04 42.22 39.86
C GLN A 353 -16.72 40.72 39.98
N ASP A 354 -15.53 40.32 39.52
CA ASP A 354 -14.51 39.92 40.49
C ASP A 354 -13.08 40.13 39.97
N LEU A 355 -12.22 40.48 40.92
CA LEU A 355 -10.87 40.96 40.79
C LEU A 355 -9.88 39.78 40.97
N GLN A 356 -8.68 39.95 40.42
CA GLN A 356 -7.44 39.41 40.98
C GLN A 356 -7.09 37.92 40.70
N LYS A 357 -6.02 37.68 39.92
CA LYS A 357 -4.67 37.36 40.42
C LYS A 357 -3.76 36.84 39.29
N TYR A 358 -2.66 37.56 39.05
CA TYR A 358 -1.42 36.98 38.51
C TYR A 358 -0.76 36.12 39.61
N PRO A 359 0.14 35.19 39.23
CA PRO A 359 1.52 35.48 39.62
C PRO A 359 2.56 35.23 38.52
N VAL A 360 3.59 36.05 38.64
CA VAL A 360 4.89 36.05 37.97
C VAL A 360 5.74 34.89 38.51
N SER A 361 6.48 34.24 37.61
CA SER A 361 7.57 33.30 37.91
C SER A 361 8.69 33.94 38.72
N PRO A 362 9.49 33.15 39.44
CA PRO A 362 10.92 33.43 39.41
C PRO A 362 11.80 32.19 39.18
N GLN A 363 12.94 32.49 38.57
CA GLN A 363 14.14 31.66 38.42
C GLN A 363 14.56 31.04 39.76
N LYS A 364 14.84 29.74 39.80
CA LYS A 364 16.18 29.14 39.70
C LYS A 364 16.08 27.62 39.70
#